data_AF-W7U1F2-F1
#
_entry.id   AF-W7U1F2-F1
#
_cell.length_a   1.000
_cell.length_b   1.000
_cell.length_c   1.000
_cell.angle_alpha   90.00
_cell.angle_beta   90.00
_cell.angle_gamma   90.00
#
_symmetry.space_group_name_H-M   'P 1'
#
loop_
_entity.id
_entity.type
_entity.pdbx_description
1 polymer ?
#
loop_
_entity_poly.entity_id
_entity_poly.type
_entity_poly.pdbx_seq_one_letter_code
_entity_poly.pdbx_strand_id
1 'polypeptide(L)'
;MPRVLLAFLALLGSSTSYAFAPPPHPRSLKGHLRHSSRQNLVARHLLQDPVTTAADFLQNEAGIPPPSDLSALIQLLLYRGEESVFPSENTELHPLVIPLTKSGDEYTCLLRWPTPQEGAPVPVVKARPGLSGLKLVALSTLDLAHRLAAEEDHGQGREAEWAASLVNAYLPAEKQYVRGAVEKVGYGLERYLFLKVGSFPDVYKFLTEFHMSKGDQASALVTAEKAYNTFNGWGQPYMEYCRLLQGMKGRELEMRDAAFAALRTPLWTVADDDGDLEMVLNAAKSSREKAADKFWKLYEDERLQEVKQGKLPEQVALDRAAYLMDAALVGGNGIRSWSDVRPPLAELYREAGMRELADFVER
;
A
#
# COMPACT_ATOMS: atom_id res chain seq x y z
N MET A 1 -45.01 37.92 26.79
CA MET A 1 -45.67 39.18 26.38
C MET A 1 -44.71 39.97 25.50
N PRO A 2 -45.16 40.82 24.56
CA PRO A 2 -46.38 40.79 23.70
C PRO A 2 -46.02 40.27 22.27
N ARG A 3 -46.88 39.92 21.28
CA ARG A 3 -48.31 40.10 20.90
C ARG A 3 -48.47 40.98 19.64
N VAL A 4 -49.55 40.73 18.84
CA VAL A 4 -50.03 41.41 17.58
C VAL A 4 -49.26 40.95 16.31
N LEU A 5 -49.81 40.60 15.13
CA LEU A 5 -51.18 40.44 14.53
C LEU A 5 -51.10 39.30 13.43
N LEU A 6 -52.11 38.47 13.05
CA LEU A 6 -53.25 38.62 12.10
C LEU A 6 -52.99 39.48 10.82
N ALA A 7 -53.51 39.20 9.60
CA ALA A 7 -54.73 38.49 9.15
C ALA A 7 -54.53 37.80 7.75
N PHE A 8 -55.56 37.62 6.90
CA PHE A 8 -56.41 36.40 6.77
C PHE A 8 -57.18 36.40 5.40
N LEU A 9 -57.56 35.22 4.85
CA LEU A 9 -58.44 34.96 3.66
C LEU A 9 -57.89 35.27 2.24
N ALA A 10 -58.47 34.79 1.11
CA ALA A 10 -59.13 33.51 0.70
C ALA A 10 -59.70 33.66 -0.75
N LEU A 11 -60.31 32.58 -1.29
CA LEU A 11 -61.24 32.52 -2.45
C LEU A 11 -60.60 32.70 -3.85
N LEU A 12 -61.08 32.15 -4.96
CA LEU A 12 -61.86 30.95 -5.36
C LEU A 12 -62.09 31.13 -6.88
N GLY A 13 -61.99 30.04 -7.65
CA GLY A 13 -62.81 29.82 -8.87
C GLY A 13 -62.25 30.32 -10.22
N SER A 14 -62.60 29.72 -11.36
CA SER A 14 -63.36 28.47 -11.59
C SER A 14 -63.27 28.02 -13.05
N SER A 15 -63.20 26.71 -13.26
CA SER A 15 -63.86 25.90 -14.32
C SER A 15 -63.94 26.40 -15.78
N THR A 16 -63.43 25.61 -16.72
CA THR A 16 -64.26 25.04 -17.82
C THR A 16 -63.66 23.74 -18.37
N SER A 17 -64.54 22.83 -18.77
CA SER A 17 -64.27 21.45 -19.24
C SER A 17 -63.87 21.37 -20.72
N TYR A 18 -63.36 20.22 -21.20
CA TYR A 18 -64.10 19.40 -22.21
C TYR A 18 -63.41 18.06 -22.59
N ALA A 19 -64.23 16.99 -22.61
CA ALA A 19 -64.20 15.77 -23.44
C ALA A 19 -63.03 14.74 -23.39
N PHE A 20 -63.37 13.52 -23.81
CA PHE A 20 -62.70 12.24 -23.59
C PHE A 20 -62.41 11.52 -24.92
N ALA A 21 -61.57 10.46 -24.84
CA ALA A 21 -61.40 9.31 -25.77
C ALA A 21 -60.32 9.40 -26.89
N PRO A 22 -59.86 8.25 -27.44
CA PRO A 22 -59.29 7.07 -26.75
C PRO A 22 -57.88 6.69 -27.31
N PRO A 23 -57.15 5.70 -26.76
CA PRO A 23 -55.73 5.49 -27.09
C PRO A 23 -55.49 4.60 -28.33
N PRO A 24 -54.40 4.81 -29.10
CA PRO A 24 -53.89 3.85 -30.07
C PRO A 24 -52.90 2.86 -29.42
N HIS A 25 -53.15 1.56 -29.59
CA HIS A 25 -52.22 0.48 -29.25
C HIS A 25 -51.06 0.36 -30.27
N PRO A 26 -49.97 -0.40 -29.96
CA PRO A 26 -48.62 0.00 -30.37
C PRO A 26 -48.24 -0.42 -31.79
N ARG A 27 -47.44 0.41 -32.46
CA ARG A 27 -46.63 -0.02 -33.61
C ARG A 27 -45.29 -0.57 -33.13
N SER A 28 -45.12 -1.87 -33.37
CA SER A 28 -43.85 -2.58 -33.24
C SER A 28 -42.75 -1.91 -34.08
N LEU A 29 -41.67 -1.49 -33.43
CA LEU A 29 -40.39 -1.18 -34.06
C LEU A 29 -39.32 -2.08 -33.46
N LYS A 30 -38.96 -3.12 -34.22
CA LYS A 30 -37.79 -3.97 -33.94
C LYS A 30 -36.50 -3.17 -34.18
N GLY A 31 -36.08 -2.38 -33.20
CA GLY A 31 -34.76 -1.74 -33.16
C GLY A 31 -33.74 -2.62 -32.44
N HIS A 32 -32.62 -2.94 -33.07
CA HIS A 32 -31.53 -3.71 -32.44
C HIS A 32 -30.80 -2.87 -31.38
N LEU A 33 -31.07 -3.11 -30.10
CA LEU A 33 -30.29 -2.52 -29.00
C LEU A 33 -28.99 -3.30 -28.75
N ARG A 34 -27.92 -2.91 -29.47
CA ARG A 34 -26.53 -3.20 -29.03
C ARG A 34 -26.11 -2.27 -27.89
N HIS A 35 -26.76 -2.41 -26.73
CA HIS A 35 -26.37 -1.77 -25.47
C HIS A 35 -26.70 -2.69 -24.29
N SER A 36 -25.85 -3.68 -24.01
CA SER A 36 -26.03 -4.59 -22.86
C SER A 36 -24.73 -5.22 -22.32
N SER A 37 -23.59 -4.54 -22.50
CA SER A 37 -22.28 -5.06 -22.05
C SER A 37 -21.62 -4.15 -21.00
N ARG A 38 -21.49 -2.85 -21.25
CA ARG A 38 -20.91 -1.91 -20.27
C ARG A 38 -21.82 -1.65 -19.05
N GLN A 39 -23.13 -1.50 -19.23
CA GLN A 39 -24.06 -1.27 -18.10
C GLN A 39 -24.18 -2.49 -17.17
N ASN A 40 -24.10 -3.72 -17.70
CA ASN A 40 -24.06 -4.95 -16.90
C ASN A 40 -22.73 -5.15 -16.16
N LEU A 41 -21.63 -4.56 -16.64
CA LEU A 41 -20.36 -4.58 -15.92
C LEU A 41 -20.46 -3.68 -14.67
N VAL A 42 -20.86 -2.41 -14.86
CA VAL A 42 -21.00 -1.42 -13.77
C VAL A 42 -22.04 -1.88 -12.72
N ALA A 43 -23.15 -2.48 -13.14
CA ALA A 43 -24.15 -3.02 -12.20
C ALA A 43 -23.65 -4.22 -11.38
N ARG A 44 -22.61 -4.95 -11.83
CA ARG A 44 -21.95 -6.00 -11.02
C ARG A 44 -20.94 -5.42 -10.03
N HIS A 45 -20.27 -4.32 -10.37
CA HIS A 45 -19.27 -3.68 -9.49
C HIS A 45 -19.89 -3.02 -8.25
N LEU A 46 -21.18 -2.67 -8.29
CA LEU A 46 -21.91 -2.02 -7.18
C LEU A 46 -22.48 -3.00 -6.13
N LEU A 47 -22.22 -4.30 -6.25
CA LEU A 47 -22.84 -5.34 -5.40
C LEU A 47 -21.88 -6.39 -4.85
N GLN A 48 -20.58 -6.30 -5.13
CA GLN A 48 -19.60 -7.19 -4.53
C GLN A 48 -19.03 -6.57 -3.25
N ASP A 49 -19.06 -7.34 -2.18
CA ASP A 49 -18.41 -7.00 -0.92
C ASP A 49 -16.88 -6.87 -1.16
N PRO A 50 -16.26 -5.72 -0.79
CA PRO A 50 -14.83 -5.49 -1.00
C PRO A 50 -13.93 -6.59 -0.41
N VAL A 51 -14.35 -7.23 0.70
CA VAL A 51 -13.60 -8.33 1.30
C VAL A 51 -13.61 -9.56 0.39
N THR A 52 -14.79 -9.98 -0.07
CA THR A 52 -14.95 -11.10 -1.01
C THR A 52 -14.17 -10.86 -2.30
N THR A 53 -14.29 -9.65 -2.89
CA THR A 53 -13.53 -9.27 -4.09
C THR A 53 -12.01 -9.35 -3.88
N ALA A 54 -11.50 -8.84 -2.75
CA ALA A 54 -10.07 -8.90 -2.45
C ALA A 54 -9.58 -10.33 -2.24
N ALA A 55 -10.35 -11.17 -1.53
CA ALA A 55 -10.01 -12.57 -1.29
C ALA A 55 -10.01 -13.39 -2.58
N ASP A 56 -11.04 -13.23 -3.43
CA ASP A 56 -11.12 -13.90 -4.73
C ASP A 56 -9.94 -13.51 -5.64
N PHE A 57 -9.56 -12.22 -5.66
CA PHE A 57 -8.43 -11.76 -6.45
C PHE A 57 -7.10 -12.32 -5.92
N LEU A 58 -6.88 -12.32 -4.60
CA LEU A 58 -5.66 -12.88 -4.01
C LEU A 58 -5.47 -14.35 -4.41
N GLN A 59 -6.54 -15.14 -4.25
CA GLN A 59 -6.52 -16.58 -4.48
C GLN A 59 -6.42 -16.98 -5.96
N ASN A 60 -7.22 -16.36 -6.83
CA ASN A 60 -7.37 -16.80 -8.23
C ASN A 60 -6.49 -16.01 -9.20
N GLU A 61 -6.05 -14.82 -8.80
CA GLU A 61 -5.46 -13.83 -9.70
C GLU A 61 -4.06 -13.40 -9.24
N ALA A 62 -3.79 -13.30 -7.95
CA ALA A 62 -2.45 -12.99 -7.43
C ALA A 62 -1.68 -14.23 -6.92
N GLY A 63 -2.24 -15.44 -7.03
CA GLY A 63 -1.56 -16.68 -6.65
C GLY A 63 -1.05 -16.71 -5.20
N ILE A 64 -1.72 -16.01 -4.28
CA ILE A 64 -1.37 -15.99 -2.85
C ILE A 64 -2.61 -16.26 -1.98
N PRO A 65 -2.49 -17.05 -0.90
CA PRO A 65 -3.62 -17.34 -0.02
C PRO A 65 -4.12 -16.04 0.66
N PRO A 66 -5.43 -15.76 0.67
CA PRO A 66 -5.97 -14.61 1.38
C PRO A 66 -5.67 -14.68 2.89
N PRO A 67 -5.16 -13.61 3.52
CA PRO A 67 -5.01 -13.56 4.97
C PRO A 67 -6.36 -13.75 5.67
N SER A 68 -6.40 -14.57 6.74
CA SER A 68 -7.65 -14.90 7.44
C SER A 68 -8.36 -13.67 8.02
N ASP A 69 -7.58 -12.68 8.44
CA ASP A 69 -7.98 -11.41 9.04
C ASP A 69 -8.20 -10.28 8.01
N LEU A 70 -8.09 -10.56 6.70
CA LEU A 70 -8.28 -9.56 5.64
C LEU A 70 -9.60 -8.79 5.77
N SER A 71 -10.67 -9.50 6.19
CA SER A 71 -11.97 -8.89 6.47
C SER A 71 -11.92 -7.84 7.59
N ALA A 72 -11.16 -8.11 8.65
CA ALA A 72 -10.99 -7.18 9.76
C ALA A 72 -10.24 -5.93 9.32
N LEU A 73 -9.14 -6.09 8.58
CA LEU A 73 -8.34 -4.98 8.07
C LEU A 73 -9.18 -4.08 7.15
N ILE A 74 -9.85 -4.63 6.13
CA ILE A 74 -10.65 -3.85 5.18
C ILE A 74 -11.77 -3.09 5.91
N GLN A 75 -12.50 -3.75 6.81
CA GLN A 75 -13.57 -3.08 7.58
C GLN A 75 -13.05 -1.90 8.42
N LEU A 76 -11.87 -2.04 9.06
CA LEU A 76 -11.25 -0.95 9.84
C LEU A 76 -10.81 0.21 8.94
N LEU A 77 -10.24 -0.06 7.77
CA LEU A 77 -9.84 0.98 6.80
C LEU A 77 -11.07 1.75 6.26
N LEU A 78 -12.13 1.03 5.89
CA LEU A 78 -13.40 1.64 5.44
C LEU A 78 -14.07 2.45 6.56
N TYR A 79 -14.05 1.97 7.81
CA TYR A 79 -14.56 2.71 8.97
C TYR A 79 -13.81 4.03 9.19
N ARG A 80 -12.48 4.05 8.97
CA ARG A 80 -11.66 5.27 9.02
C ARG A 80 -11.88 6.22 7.84
N GLY A 81 -12.77 5.89 6.91
CA GLY A 81 -13.12 6.72 5.76
C GLY A 81 -12.22 6.54 4.54
N GLU A 82 -11.43 5.46 4.45
CA GLU A 82 -10.84 5.08 3.16
C GLU A 82 -11.93 4.53 2.22
N GLU A 83 -11.79 4.78 0.92
CA GLU A 83 -12.70 4.28 -0.12
C GLU A 83 -12.26 2.87 -0.57
N SER A 84 -13.20 1.95 -0.80
CA SER A 84 -12.90 0.63 -1.37
C SER A 84 -12.41 0.74 -2.81
N VAL A 85 -11.36 -0.01 -3.15
CA VAL A 85 -10.78 -0.08 -4.51
C VAL A 85 -10.91 -1.51 -5.04
N PHE A 86 -11.13 -1.68 -6.35
CA PHE A 86 -11.09 -3.00 -6.96
C PHE A 86 -9.62 -3.40 -7.23
N PRO A 87 -9.14 -4.57 -6.79
CA PRO A 87 -7.78 -5.04 -7.03
C PRO A 87 -7.35 -5.06 -8.51
N SER A 88 -8.31 -5.25 -9.42
CA SER A 88 -8.12 -5.29 -10.87
C SER A 88 -8.27 -3.92 -11.56
N GLU A 89 -8.38 -2.82 -10.81
CA GLU A 89 -8.46 -1.47 -11.37
C GLU A 89 -7.07 -1.02 -11.86
N ASN A 90 -6.95 -0.60 -13.13
CA ASN A 90 -5.71 0.00 -13.61
C ASN A 90 -5.51 1.36 -12.93
N THR A 91 -4.59 1.37 -11.98
CA THR A 91 -4.31 2.46 -11.04
C THR A 91 -2.93 3.08 -11.24
N GLU A 92 -2.18 2.65 -12.28
CA GLU A 92 -0.76 3.02 -12.51
C GLU A 92 0.12 2.85 -11.26
N LEU A 93 -0.20 1.88 -10.40
CA LEU A 93 0.59 1.51 -9.22
C LEU A 93 1.70 0.52 -9.59
N HIS A 94 2.67 0.41 -8.67
CA HIS A 94 3.79 -0.53 -8.72
C HIS A 94 3.31 -1.96 -9.10
N PRO A 95 3.98 -2.68 -10.02
CA PRO A 95 3.47 -3.95 -10.57
C PRO A 95 3.21 -5.07 -9.55
N LEU A 96 3.76 -4.95 -8.34
CA LEU A 96 3.67 -5.95 -7.27
C LEU A 96 2.59 -5.67 -6.21
N VAL A 97 1.86 -4.56 -6.28
CA VAL A 97 0.85 -4.22 -5.27
C VAL A 97 -0.58 -4.59 -5.67
N ILE A 98 -1.38 -4.90 -4.65
CA ILE A 98 -2.79 -5.28 -4.77
C ILE A 98 -3.60 -4.27 -3.96
N PRO A 99 -4.28 -3.29 -4.59
CA PRO A 99 -4.99 -2.25 -3.86
C PRO A 99 -6.24 -2.81 -3.16
N LEU A 100 -6.46 -2.38 -1.92
CA LEU A 100 -7.65 -2.71 -1.12
C LEU A 100 -8.55 -1.49 -0.94
N THR A 101 -7.95 -0.38 -0.53
CA THR A 101 -8.62 0.88 -0.22
C THR A 101 -7.73 2.07 -0.58
N LYS A 102 -8.27 3.29 -0.57
CA LYS A 102 -7.52 4.54 -0.80
C LYS A 102 -8.00 5.70 0.07
N SER A 103 -7.12 6.66 0.31
CA SER A 103 -7.43 7.96 0.91
C SER A 103 -6.80 9.06 0.05
N GLY A 104 -7.64 9.78 -0.71
CA GLY A 104 -7.14 10.66 -1.77
C GLY A 104 -6.37 9.87 -2.83
N ASP A 105 -5.15 10.32 -3.15
CA ASP A 105 -4.24 9.69 -4.11
C ASP A 105 -3.34 8.59 -3.51
N GLU A 106 -3.49 8.27 -2.21
CA GLU A 106 -2.70 7.24 -1.54
C GLU A 106 -3.52 5.96 -1.31
N TYR A 107 -3.01 4.84 -1.83
CA TYR A 107 -3.64 3.53 -1.77
C TYR A 107 -3.07 2.69 -0.64
N THR A 108 -3.93 2.02 0.13
CA THR A 108 -3.55 0.92 1.02
C THR A 108 -3.56 -0.38 0.22
N CYS A 109 -2.41 -1.02 0.10
CA CYS A 109 -2.23 -2.22 -0.71
C CYS A 109 -1.61 -3.36 0.07
N LEU A 110 -1.88 -4.59 -0.37
CA LEU A 110 -1.05 -5.74 -0.05
C LEU A 110 0.12 -5.81 -1.04
N LEU A 111 1.29 -6.23 -0.57
CA LEU A 111 2.46 -6.43 -1.42
C LEU A 111 2.64 -7.92 -1.74
N ARG A 112 2.49 -8.29 -3.02
CA ARG A 112 2.93 -9.60 -3.50
C ARG A 112 4.43 -9.56 -3.73
N TRP A 113 5.21 -9.87 -2.69
CA TRP A 113 6.66 -10.01 -2.82
C TRP A 113 6.99 -11.09 -3.87
N PRO A 114 8.01 -10.93 -4.74
CA PRO A 114 8.27 -11.90 -5.82
C PRO A 114 8.68 -13.28 -5.31
N THR A 115 9.55 -13.29 -4.30
CA THR A 115 10.18 -14.48 -3.72
C THR A 115 10.02 -14.48 -2.19
N PRO A 116 8.79 -14.60 -1.67
CA PRO A 116 8.55 -14.56 -0.23
C PRO A 116 9.18 -15.79 0.42
N GLN A 117 9.60 -15.67 1.69
CA GLN A 117 9.95 -16.84 2.48
C GLN A 117 8.69 -17.67 2.74
N GLU A 118 8.83 -19.00 2.84
CA GLU A 118 7.69 -19.88 3.11
C GLU A 118 7.03 -19.51 4.44
N GLY A 119 5.71 -19.31 4.42
CA GLY A 119 4.95 -18.86 5.59
C GLY A 119 5.16 -17.39 5.99
N ALA A 120 5.88 -16.58 5.21
CA ALA A 120 5.99 -15.15 5.47
C ALA A 120 4.60 -14.46 5.37
N PRO A 121 4.27 -13.53 6.29
CA PRO A 121 3.04 -12.76 6.20
C PRO A 121 3.05 -11.83 4.99
N VAL A 122 1.87 -11.50 4.48
CA VAL A 122 1.69 -10.55 3.37
C VAL A 122 1.84 -9.13 3.91
N PRO A 123 2.85 -8.33 3.48
CA PRO A 123 3.03 -6.97 3.98
C PRO A 123 1.95 -6.02 3.49
N VAL A 124 1.61 -5.02 4.33
CA VAL A 124 0.75 -3.91 3.95
C VAL A 124 1.60 -2.68 3.66
N VAL A 125 1.34 -2.03 2.54
CA VAL A 125 2.09 -0.87 2.04
C VAL A 125 1.15 0.28 1.69
N LYS A 126 1.68 1.51 1.71
CA LYS A 126 1.08 2.63 0.96
C LYS A 126 1.78 2.76 -0.39
N ALA A 127 0.99 3.05 -1.43
CA ALA A 127 1.45 3.29 -2.79
C ALA A 127 0.72 4.52 -3.38
N ARG A 128 1.33 5.18 -4.37
CA ARG A 128 0.72 6.29 -5.13
C ARG A 128 0.82 6.02 -6.64
N PRO A 129 -0.13 6.51 -7.46
CA PRO A 129 -0.04 6.37 -8.92
C PRO A 129 1.24 6.98 -9.51
N GLY A 130 1.76 6.36 -10.57
CA GLY A 130 3.00 6.75 -11.23
C GLY A 130 4.25 6.12 -10.61
N LEU A 131 5.43 6.52 -11.12
CA LEU A 131 6.75 5.97 -10.74
C LEU A 131 7.19 6.42 -9.34
N SER A 132 6.43 6.04 -8.31
CA SER A 132 6.76 6.17 -6.89
C SER A 132 7.20 4.83 -6.29
N GLY A 133 8.02 4.89 -5.25
CA GLY A 133 8.31 3.73 -4.42
C GLY A 133 7.17 3.42 -3.44
N LEU A 134 7.36 2.37 -2.65
CA LEU A 134 6.41 1.87 -1.67
C LEU A 134 6.83 2.22 -0.25
N LYS A 135 5.86 2.56 0.58
CA LYS A 135 6.04 2.79 2.02
C LYS A 135 5.51 1.59 2.80
N LEU A 136 6.37 0.89 3.53
CA LEU A 136 5.94 -0.19 4.42
C LEU A 136 5.11 0.38 5.57
N VAL A 137 3.89 -0.15 5.76
CA VAL A 137 3.02 0.20 6.89
C VAL A 137 3.15 -0.86 7.98
N ALA A 138 3.00 -2.13 7.60
CA ALA A 138 3.07 -3.26 8.52
C ALA A 138 3.58 -4.51 7.80
N LEU A 139 4.26 -5.40 8.53
CA LEU A 139 4.72 -6.69 8.01
C LEU A 139 3.59 -7.71 7.81
N SER A 140 2.43 -7.51 8.44
CA SER A 140 1.24 -8.34 8.27
C SER A 140 -0.04 -7.51 8.32
N THR A 141 -1.12 -8.06 7.75
CA THR A 141 -2.47 -7.50 7.85
C THR A 141 -2.98 -7.47 9.30
N LEU A 142 -2.66 -8.52 10.08
CA LEU A 142 -3.12 -8.67 11.47
C LEU A 142 -2.45 -7.68 12.42
N ASP A 143 -1.15 -7.40 12.24
CA ASP A 143 -0.44 -6.36 13.01
C ASP A 143 -1.06 -4.99 12.75
N LEU A 144 -1.40 -4.69 11.49
CA LEU A 144 -2.07 -3.44 11.15
C LEU A 144 -3.48 -3.38 11.74
N ALA A 145 -4.30 -4.43 11.61
CA ALA A 145 -5.63 -4.47 12.20
C ALA A 145 -5.60 -4.28 13.73
N HIS A 146 -4.63 -4.89 14.42
CA HIS A 146 -4.45 -4.75 15.86
C HIS A 146 -3.98 -3.33 16.23
N ARG A 147 -3.09 -2.73 15.44
CA ARG A 147 -2.72 -1.32 15.58
C ARG A 147 -3.91 -0.39 15.39
N LEU A 148 -4.75 -0.62 14.37
CA LEU A 148 -5.94 0.19 14.09
C LEU A 148 -6.94 0.15 15.26
N ALA A 149 -7.15 -1.01 15.88
CA ALA A 149 -7.97 -1.12 17.09
C ALA A 149 -7.39 -0.35 18.29
N ALA A 150 -6.06 -0.38 18.46
CA ALA A 150 -5.38 0.37 19.51
C ALA A 150 -5.40 1.90 19.28
N GLU A 151 -5.33 2.33 18.02
CA GLU A 151 -5.46 3.74 17.62
C GLU A 151 -6.88 4.27 17.84
N GLU A 152 -7.92 3.51 17.49
CA GLU A 152 -9.33 3.88 17.68
C GLU A 152 -9.66 4.10 19.17
N ASP A 153 -9.26 3.18 20.06
CA ASP A 153 -9.48 3.36 21.51
C ASP A 153 -8.66 4.53 22.08
N HIS A 154 -7.40 4.67 21.69
CA HIS A 154 -6.57 5.78 22.16
C HIS A 154 -7.10 7.15 21.69
N GLY A 155 -7.69 7.21 20.50
CA GLY A 155 -8.40 8.38 19.98
C GLY A 155 -9.76 8.66 20.64
N GLN A 156 -10.16 7.87 21.64
CA GLN A 156 -11.50 7.89 22.27
C GLN A 156 -12.63 7.67 21.26
N GLY A 157 -12.35 6.88 20.23
CA GLY A 157 -13.25 6.52 19.17
C GLY A 157 -14.48 5.77 19.66
N ARG A 158 -15.61 6.00 18.97
CA ARG A 158 -16.92 5.47 19.41
C ARG A 158 -17.03 3.97 19.20
N GLU A 159 -16.34 3.43 18.19
CA GLU A 159 -16.40 2.03 17.81
C GLU A 159 -15.19 1.22 18.31
N ALA A 160 -14.44 1.74 19.29
CA ALA A 160 -13.28 1.08 19.90
C ALA A 160 -13.57 -0.38 20.35
N GLU A 161 -14.76 -0.63 20.90
CA GLU A 161 -15.18 -1.98 21.31
C GLU A 161 -15.43 -2.92 20.11
N TRP A 162 -15.99 -2.38 19.02
CA TRP A 162 -16.18 -3.11 17.76
C TRP A 162 -14.84 -3.42 17.10
N ALA A 163 -13.94 -2.42 17.00
CA ALA A 163 -12.61 -2.58 16.44
C ALA A 163 -11.78 -3.62 17.21
N ALA A 164 -11.84 -3.58 18.55
CA ALA A 164 -11.24 -4.59 19.42
C ALA A 164 -11.83 -5.99 19.17
N SER A 165 -13.17 -6.11 19.15
CA SER A 165 -13.86 -7.38 18.91
C SER A 165 -13.49 -8.00 17.56
N LEU A 166 -13.40 -7.17 16.52
CA LEU A 166 -13.11 -7.56 15.15
C LEU A 166 -11.71 -8.18 15.01
N VAL A 167 -10.69 -7.57 15.63
CA VAL A 167 -9.32 -8.12 15.60
C VAL A 167 -9.13 -9.28 16.59
N ASN A 168 -9.81 -9.26 17.74
CA ASN A 168 -9.71 -10.31 18.76
C ASN A 168 -10.23 -11.68 18.30
N ALA A 169 -11.04 -11.72 17.23
CA ALA A 169 -11.43 -12.96 16.56
C ALA A 169 -10.25 -13.72 15.93
N TYR A 170 -9.12 -13.05 15.67
CA TYR A 170 -7.93 -13.59 15.00
C TYR A 170 -6.68 -13.60 15.89
N LEU A 171 -6.65 -12.83 16.98
CA LEU A 171 -5.56 -12.81 17.95
C LEU A 171 -5.64 -13.98 18.93
N PRO A 172 -4.51 -14.59 19.32
CA PRO A 172 -4.48 -15.56 20.41
C PRO A 172 -4.79 -14.85 21.75
N ALA A 173 -5.38 -15.59 22.70
CA ALA A 173 -5.99 -15.01 23.90
C ALA A 173 -5.04 -14.12 24.73
N GLU A 174 -3.75 -14.45 24.79
CA GLU A 174 -2.72 -13.67 25.50
C GLU A 174 -2.28 -12.39 24.80
N LYS A 175 -2.66 -12.19 23.52
CA LYS A 175 -2.40 -10.98 22.72
C LYS A 175 -3.66 -10.17 22.40
N GLN A 176 -4.84 -10.62 22.83
CA GLN A 176 -6.08 -9.90 22.56
C GLN A 176 -6.03 -8.46 23.07
N TYR A 177 -6.50 -7.53 22.25
CA TYR A 177 -6.63 -6.14 22.60
C TYR A 177 -7.73 -5.96 23.65
N VAL A 178 -7.44 -5.22 24.70
CA VAL A 178 -8.41 -4.89 25.75
C VAL A 178 -8.54 -3.37 25.79
N ARG A 179 -9.78 -2.89 25.83
CA ARG A 179 -10.05 -1.45 25.93
C ARG A 179 -9.36 -0.80 27.12
N GLY A 180 -8.77 0.37 26.92
CA GLY A 180 -7.92 1.08 27.88
C GLY A 180 -6.50 0.51 28.02
N ALA A 181 -6.08 -0.48 27.22
CA ALA A 181 -4.75 -1.07 27.35
C ALA A 181 -3.61 -0.08 27.06
N VAL A 182 -3.82 0.89 26.16
CA VAL A 182 -2.83 1.96 25.86
C VAL A 182 -2.64 2.86 27.09
N GLU A 183 -3.74 3.34 27.68
CA GLU A 183 -3.72 4.17 28.90
C GLU A 183 -3.13 3.42 30.09
N LYS A 184 -3.51 2.15 30.28
CA LYS A 184 -3.04 1.28 31.36
C LYS A 184 -1.53 1.04 31.34
N VAL A 185 -0.90 1.06 30.16
CA VAL A 185 0.56 0.97 30.02
C VAL A 185 1.26 2.29 30.35
N GLY A 186 0.57 3.43 30.21
CA GLY A 186 1.04 4.74 30.70
C GLY A 186 2.21 5.37 29.93
N TYR A 187 2.67 4.77 28.83
CA TYR A 187 3.86 5.19 28.10
C TYR A 187 3.59 5.82 26.71
N GLY A 188 2.32 5.99 26.35
CA GLY A 188 1.88 6.50 25.05
C GLY A 188 1.62 5.40 24.01
N LEU A 189 0.92 5.75 22.93
CA LEU A 189 0.51 4.84 21.86
C LEU A 189 1.70 4.14 21.19
N GLU A 190 2.72 4.88 20.78
CA GLU A 190 3.82 4.35 19.99
C GLU A 190 4.64 3.32 20.79
N ARG A 191 4.80 3.55 22.10
CA ARG A 191 5.41 2.57 23.01
C ARG A 191 4.50 1.38 23.30
N TYR A 192 3.18 1.57 23.36
CA TYR A 192 2.25 0.46 23.42
C TYR A 192 2.37 -0.43 22.17
N LEU A 193 2.32 0.16 20.96
CA LEU A 193 2.46 -0.55 19.69
C LEU A 193 3.77 -1.36 19.64
N PHE A 194 4.90 -0.72 19.94
CA PHE A 194 6.23 -1.35 19.97
C PHE A 194 6.36 -2.50 20.98
N LEU A 195 5.69 -2.41 22.14
CA LEU A 195 5.82 -3.40 23.22
C LEU A 195 4.75 -4.50 23.21
N LYS A 196 3.61 -4.29 22.55
CA LYS A 196 2.41 -5.14 22.69
C LYS A 196 1.75 -5.56 21.39
N VAL A 197 1.95 -4.82 20.29
CA VAL A 197 1.30 -5.12 19.01
C VAL A 197 2.31 -5.76 18.06
N GLY A 198 3.24 -4.97 17.53
CA GLY A 198 4.10 -5.38 16.42
C GLY A 198 5.16 -4.34 16.09
N SER A 199 5.91 -4.60 15.02
CA SER A 199 6.94 -3.68 14.52
C SER A 199 6.41 -2.86 13.34
N PHE A 200 6.45 -1.54 13.46
CA PHE A 200 5.99 -0.59 12.44
C PHE A 200 7.10 0.44 12.14
N PRO A 201 7.46 0.71 10.87
CA PRO A 201 8.60 1.59 10.55
C PRO A 201 8.49 3.00 11.12
N ASP A 202 7.28 3.58 11.11
CA ASP A 202 6.97 4.89 11.68
C ASP A 202 7.10 4.95 13.20
N VAL A 203 6.77 3.86 13.91
CA VAL A 203 7.00 3.74 15.36
C VAL A 203 8.50 3.71 15.68
N TYR A 204 9.32 3.02 14.88
CA TYR A 204 10.79 3.05 15.04
C TYR A 204 11.36 4.46 14.75
N LYS A 205 10.84 5.15 13.73
CA LYS A 205 11.18 6.55 13.43
C LYS A 205 10.83 7.47 14.61
N PHE A 206 9.59 7.42 15.09
CA PHE A 206 9.13 8.20 16.25
C PHE A 206 10.00 7.95 17.49
N LEU A 207 10.34 6.70 17.81
CA LEU A 207 11.18 6.38 18.96
C LEU A 207 12.61 6.94 18.78
N THR A 208 13.16 6.86 17.58
CA THR A 208 14.47 7.44 17.23
C THR A 208 14.47 8.96 17.41
N GLU A 209 13.48 9.65 16.85
CA GLU A 209 13.28 11.11 16.99
C GLU A 209 13.03 11.51 18.45
N PHE A 210 12.26 10.71 19.21
CA PHE A 210 12.05 10.92 20.64
C PHE A 210 13.37 10.86 21.41
N HIS A 211 14.21 9.84 21.19
CA HIS A 211 15.51 9.73 21.87
C HIS A 211 16.43 10.91 21.51
N MET A 212 16.47 11.31 20.23
CA MET A 212 17.18 12.52 19.80
C MET A 212 16.67 13.79 20.49
N SER A 213 15.35 13.95 20.65
CA SER A 213 14.75 15.09 21.36
C SER A 213 15.14 15.19 22.84
N LYS A 214 15.59 14.08 23.44
CA LYS A 214 16.12 14.02 24.81
C LYS A 214 17.65 14.16 24.89
N GLY A 215 18.34 14.32 23.75
CA GLY A 215 19.80 14.29 23.67
C GLY A 215 20.41 12.89 23.82
N ASP A 216 19.59 11.84 23.83
CA ASP A 216 20.00 10.45 23.99
C ASP A 216 20.37 9.84 22.61
N GLN A 217 21.52 10.28 22.09
CA GLN A 217 22.03 9.81 20.80
C GLN A 217 22.30 8.30 20.79
N ALA A 218 22.69 7.72 21.93
CA ALA A 218 22.99 6.28 22.02
C ALA A 218 21.73 5.43 21.78
N SER A 219 20.64 5.74 22.48
CA SER A 219 19.36 5.02 22.26
C SER A 219 18.74 5.32 20.90
N ALA A 220 18.96 6.52 20.34
CA ALA A 220 18.51 6.84 18.99
C ALA A 220 19.21 5.96 17.93
N LEU A 221 20.56 5.86 17.98
CA LEU A 221 21.33 5.00 17.09
C LEU A 221 20.91 3.53 17.23
N VAL A 222 20.82 3.01 18.46
CA VAL A 222 20.39 1.62 18.72
C VAL A 222 18.95 1.35 18.21
N THR A 223 18.06 2.33 18.29
CA THR A 223 16.68 2.20 17.78
C THR A 223 16.65 2.14 16.26
N ALA A 224 17.40 3.03 15.58
CA ALA A 224 17.52 3.03 14.13
C ALA A 224 18.22 1.76 13.61
N GLU A 225 19.26 1.27 14.29
CA GLU A 225 19.92 0.01 13.95
C GLU A 225 19.00 -1.20 14.13
N LYS A 226 18.19 -1.21 15.19
CA LYS A 226 17.17 -2.24 15.38
C LYS A 226 16.12 -2.20 14.26
N ALA A 227 15.78 -1.03 13.72
CA ALA A 227 14.78 -0.89 12.66
C ALA A 227 15.18 -1.65 11.38
N TYR A 228 16.39 -1.43 10.84
CA TYR A 228 16.80 -2.10 9.59
C TYR A 228 17.03 -3.61 9.76
N ASN A 229 17.38 -4.06 10.97
CA ASN A 229 17.41 -5.50 11.29
C ASN A 229 16.01 -6.11 11.38
N THR A 230 14.99 -5.32 11.74
CA THR A 230 13.61 -5.78 11.91
C THR A 230 12.87 -5.86 10.57
N PHE A 231 13.06 -4.87 9.69
CA PHE A 231 12.43 -4.81 8.36
C PHE A 231 13.42 -5.22 7.27
N ASN A 232 13.96 -6.45 7.38
CA ASN A 232 14.93 -6.96 6.42
C ASN A 232 14.36 -6.97 4.98
N GLY A 233 15.21 -6.66 4.00
CA GLY A 233 14.81 -6.50 2.59
C GLY A 233 14.25 -5.11 2.22
N TRP A 234 13.96 -4.24 3.20
CA TRP A 234 13.47 -2.88 2.95
C TRP A 234 14.58 -1.84 3.07
N GLY A 235 14.61 -0.88 2.14
CA GLY A 235 15.56 0.23 2.12
C GLY A 235 15.23 1.39 3.07
N GLN A 236 13.95 1.67 3.31
CA GLN A 236 13.48 2.80 4.12
C GLN A 236 14.12 2.88 5.52
N PRO A 237 14.30 1.79 6.28
CA PRO A 237 15.00 1.84 7.57
C PRO A 237 16.47 2.28 7.45
N TYR A 238 17.17 1.88 6.38
CA TYR A 238 18.54 2.32 6.10
C TYR A 238 18.59 3.79 5.66
N MET A 239 17.56 4.26 4.93
CA MET A 239 17.36 5.66 4.58
C MET A 239 17.16 6.54 5.83
N GLU A 240 16.28 6.12 6.75
CA GLU A 240 16.07 6.83 8.03
C GLU A 240 17.33 6.81 8.91
N TYR A 241 18.10 5.71 8.90
CA TYR A 241 19.40 5.66 9.59
C TYR A 241 20.42 6.61 8.96
N CYS A 242 20.49 6.67 7.63
CA CYS A 242 21.30 7.65 6.90
C CYS A 242 20.93 9.10 7.27
N ARG A 243 19.64 9.43 7.32
CA ARG A 243 19.12 10.73 7.76
C ARG A 243 19.53 11.08 9.19
N LEU A 244 19.40 10.12 10.13
CA LEU A 244 19.83 10.29 11.51
C LEU A 244 21.33 10.67 11.59
N LEU A 245 22.17 9.93 10.86
CA LEU A 245 23.62 10.13 10.82
C LEU A 245 24.01 11.44 10.11
N GLN A 246 23.27 11.88 9.10
CA GLN A 246 23.45 13.18 8.44
C GLN A 246 23.26 14.36 9.41
N GLY A 247 22.40 14.20 10.43
CA GLY A 247 22.21 15.17 11.51
C GLY A 247 23.33 15.20 12.56
N MET A 248 24.34 14.33 12.46
CA MET A 248 25.40 14.16 13.46
C MET A 248 26.79 14.53 12.91
N LYS A 249 27.50 15.37 13.66
CA LYS A 249 28.87 15.79 13.32
C LYS A 249 29.86 14.62 13.40
N GLY A 250 30.65 14.39 12.34
CA GLY A 250 31.72 13.37 12.35
C GLY A 250 31.25 11.95 12.03
N ARG A 251 30.02 11.78 11.54
CA ARG A 251 29.40 10.49 11.16
C ARG A 251 29.33 10.28 9.66
N GLU A 252 30.05 11.06 8.85
CA GLU A 252 29.89 11.13 7.40
C GLU A 252 30.26 9.82 6.67
N LEU A 253 31.14 9.00 7.26
CA LEU A 253 31.43 7.65 6.76
C LEU A 253 30.29 6.68 7.04
N GLU A 254 29.79 6.64 8.28
CA GLU A 254 28.66 5.80 8.71
C GLU A 254 27.39 6.14 7.89
N MET A 255 27.11 7.44 7.71
CA MET A 255 26.01 7.94 6.86
C MET A 255 26.11 7.41 5.43
N ARG A 256 27.29 7.50 4.80
CA ARG A 256 27.52 7.01 3.43
C ARG A 256 27.38 5.49 3.35
N ASP A 257 27.84 4.76 4.35
CA ASP A 257 27.79 3.31 4.37
C ASP A 257 26.33 2.82 4.60
N ALA A 258 25.54 3.53 5.41
CA ALA A 258 24.08 3.36 5.50
C ALA A 258 23.36 3.66 4.17
N ALA A 259 23.76 4.72 3.46
CA ALA A 259 23.22 5.02 2.13
C ALA A 259 23.56 3.91 1.10
N PHE A 260 24.77 3.34 1.15
CA PHE A 260 25.10 2.17 0.32
C PHE A 260 24.31 0.92 0.71
N ALA A 261 23.98 0.72 1.99
CA ALA A 261 23.12 -0.38 2.42
C ALA A 261 21.68 -0.21 1.88
N ALA A 262 21.12 1.01 1.94
CA ALA A 262 19.83 1.33 1.34
C ALA A 262 19.81 1.00 -0.17
N LEU A 263 20.79 1.50 -0.94
CA LEU A 263 20.90 1.28 -2.39
C LEU A 263 21.31 -0.15 -2.82
N ARG A 264 21.38 -1.10 -1.88
CA ARG A 264 21.51 -2.55 -2.12
C ARG A 264 20.21 -3.32 -1.93
N THR A 265 19.20 -2.68 -1.34
CA THR A 265 17.80 -3.15 -1.38
C THR A 265 17.15 -2.68 -2.69
N PRO A 266 16.00 -3.23 -3.10
CA PRO A 266 15.27 -2.71 -4.26
C PRO A 266 14.90 -1.25 -4.03
N LEU A 267 15.19 -0.36 -4.98
CA LEU A 267 15.06 1.10 -4.81
C LEU A 267 13.64 1.52 -4.46
N TRP A 268 12.63 0.82 -4.98
CA TRP A 268 11.22 1.04 -4.68
C TRP A 268 10.84 0.69 -3.23
N THR A 269 11.78 0.19 -2.40
CA THR A 269 11.62 0.03 -0.94
C THR A 269 12.34 1.10 -0.12
N VAL A 270 13.10 2.01 -0.76
CA VAL A 270 13.95 3.01 -0.09
C VAL A 270 13.14 4.24 0.34
N ALA A 271 12.24 4.72 -0.52
CA ALA A 271 11.43 5.91 -0.29
C ALA A 271 10.14 5.89 -1.14
N ASP A 272 9.05 6.48 -0.64
CA ASP A 272 7.81 6.72 -1.39
C ASP A 272 7.73 8.11 -2.04
N ASP A 273 8.79 8.91 -1.91
CA ASP A 273 8.96 10.22 -2.55
C ASP A 273 10.38 10.43 -3.12
N ASP A 274 10.50 11.38 -4.04
CA ASP A 274 11.75 11.68 -4.73
C ASP A 274 12.81 12.36 -3.83
N GLY A 275 12.40 13.18 -2.86
CA GLY A 275 13.33 13.92 -2.01
C GLY A 275 14.15 12.99 -1.13
N ASP A 276 13.50 11.98 -0.57
CA ASP A 276 14.12 10.94 0.25
C ASP A 276 15.03 10.02 -0.58
N LEU A 277 14.64 9.68 -1.81
CA LEU A 277 15.50 8.91 -2.72
C LEU A 277 16.75 9.71 -3.16
N GLU A 278 16.59 10.99 -3.53
CA GLU A 278 17.72 11.86 -3.87
C GLU A 278 18.64 12.10 -2.66
N MET A 279 18.12 12.20 -1.43
CA MET A 279 18.93 12.29 -0.21
C MET A 279 19.89 11.09 -0.09
N VAL A 280 19.38 9.86 -0.28
CA VAL A 280 20.18 8.63 -0.22
C VAL A 280 21.19 8.57 -1.37
N LEU A 281 20.78 8.89 -2.60
CA LEU A 281 21.67 8.93 -3.77
C LEU A 281 22.84 9.91 -3.55
N ASN A 282 22.56 11.11 -3.05
CA ASN A 282 23.57 12.13 -2.75
C ASN A 282 24.51 11.69 -1.61
N ALA A 283 23.98 11.09 -0.53
CA ALA A 283 24.80 10.54 0.55
C ALA A 283 25.77 9.45 0.05
N ALA A 284 25.34 8.62 -0.90
CA ALA A 284 26.17 7.63 -1.58
C ALA A 284 27.09 8.19 -2.69
N LYS A 285 27.11 9.53 -2.91
CA LYS A 285 27.83 10.22 -3.99
C LYS A 285 27.41 9.81 -5.42
N SER A 286 26.18 9.32 -5.55
CA SER A 286 25.50 9.01 -6.81
C SER A 286 24.67 10.20 -7.31
N SER A 287 23.86 9.98 -8.33
CA SER A 287 22.77 10.85 -8.80
C SER A 287 21.70 9.95 -9.45
N ARG A 288 20.50 10.49 -9.69
CA ARG A 288 19.44 9.75 -10.39
C ARG A 288 19.88 9.23 -11.76
N GLU A 289 20.54 10.08 -12.55
CA GLU A 289 21.14 9.74 -13.84
C GLU A 289 22.12 8.56 -13.73
N LYS A 290 23.08 8.59 -12.78
CA LYS A 290 24.02 7.49 -12.56
C LYS A 290 23.35 6.20 -12.11
N ALA A 291 22.28 6.31 -11.32
CA ALA A 291 21.49 5.16 -10.92
C ALA A 291 20.75 4.57 -12.14
N ALA A 292 20.09 5.40 -12.95
CA ALA A 292 19.40 4.99 -14.17
C ALA A 292 20.35 4.26 -15.14
N ASP A 293 21.50 4.86 -15.42
CA ASP A 293 22.56 4.27 -16.24
C ASP A 293 23.05 2.92 -15.71
N LYS A 294 23.17 2.77 -14.39
CA LYS A 294 23.63 1.55 -13.72
C LYS A 294 22.57 0.46 -13.80
N PHE A 295 21.35 0.74 -13.35
CA PHE A 295 20.29 -0.27 -13.27
C PHE A 295 19.79 -0.69 -14.65
N TRP A 296 19.77 0.22 -15.63
CA TRP A 296 19.49 -0.13 -17.02
C TRP A 296 20.51 -1.14 -17.58
N LYS A 297 21.82 -0.87 -17.41
CA LYS A 297 22.89 -1.79 -17.85
C LYS A 297 22.82 -3.15 -17.14
N LEU A 298 22.44 -3.18 -15.87
CA LEU A 298 22.27 -4.43 -15.11
C LEU A 298 21.02 -5.22 -15.54
N TYR A 299 19.97 -4.55 -16.00
CA TYR A 299 18.81 -5.18 -16.62
C TYR A 299 19.12 -5.76 -18.01
N GLU A 300 19.90 -5.04 -18.84
CA GLU A 300 20.34 -5.54 -20.15
C GLU A 300 21.34 -6.70 -20.08
N ASP A 301 22.11 -6.82 -18.98
CA ASP A 301 23.14 -7.86 -18.84
C ASP A 301 22.55 -9.25 -18.52
N GLU A 302 22.49 -10.10 -19.55
CA GLU A 302 22.18 -11.54 -19.47
C GLU A 302 23.22 -12.36 -18.70
N ARG A 303 24.36 -11.76 -18.29
CA ARG A 303 25.40 -12.37 -17.43
C ARG A 303 25.82 -13.77 -17.87
N LEU A 304 25.93 -13.97 -19.19
CA LEU A 304 26.22 -15.26 -19.84
C LEU A 304 27.50 -15.94 -19.32
N GLN A 305 28.45 -15.19 -18.74
CA GLN A 305 29.65 -15.75 -18.12
C GLN A 305 29.38 -16.31 -16.71
N GLU A 306 28.53 -15.67 -15.90
CA GLU A 306 28.07 -16.23 -14.61
C GLU A 306 27.29 -17.53 -14.85
N VAL A 307 26.44 -17.56 -15.88
CA VAL A 307 25.68 -18.77 -16.27
C VAL A 307 26.63 -19.91 -16.67
N LYS A 308 27.66 -19.64 -17.49
CA LYS A 308 28.71 -20.62 -17.82
C LYS A 308 29.52 -21.08 -16.61
N GLN A 309 29.59 -20.27 -15.56
CA GLN A 309 30.26 -20.61 -14.29
C GLN A 309 29.32 -21.33 -13.29
N GLY A 310 28.08 -21.63 -13.69
CA GLY A 310 27.13 -22.43 -12.92
C GLY A 310 26.00 -21.65 -12.25
N LYS A 311 25.84 -20.35 -12.51
CA LYS A 311 24.66 -19.60 -12.07
C LYS A 311 23.42 -20.03 -12.84
N LEU A 312 22.31 -20.22 -12.14
CA LEU A 312 21.03 -20.59 -12.75
C LEU A 312 20.49 -19.45 -13.64
N PRO A 313 20.11 -19.71 -14.90
CA PRO A 313 19.47 -18.72 -15.78
C PRO A 313 18.21 -18.09 -15.16
N GLU A 314 17.45 -18.86 -14.40
CA GLU A 314 16.23 -18.42 -13.71
C GLU A 314 16.57 -17.33 -12.67
N GLN A 315 17.64 -17.51 -11.89
CA GLN A 315 18.14 -16.47 -10.99
C GLN A 315 18.64 -15.24 -11.76
N VAL A 316 19.20 -15.43 -12.96
CA VAL A 316 19.65 -14.30 -13.79
C VAL A 316 18.46 -13.46 -14.25
N ALA A 317 17.36 -14.09 -14.66
CA ALA A 317 16.12 -13.41 -15.01
C ALA A 317 15.49 -12.68 -13.80
N LEU A 318 15.52 -13.29 -12.61
CA LEU A 318 15.03 -12.66 -11.38
C LEU A 318 15.80 -11.40 -10.98
N ASP A 319 17.14 -11.39 -11.02
CA ASP A 319 17.85 -10.15 -10.70
C ASP A 319 17.59 -9.08 -11.79
N ARG A 320 17.47 -9.47 -13.07
CA ARG A 320 17.10 -8.54 -14.15
C ARG A 320 15.70 -7.93 -13.93
N ALA A 321 14.75 -8.71 -13.40
CA ALA A 321 13.41 -8.23 -13.04
C ALA A 321 13.47 -7.18 -11.92
N ALA A 322 14.30 -7.40 -10.90
CA ALA A 322 14.56 -6.41 -9.86
C ALA A 322 15.20 -5.13 -10.43
N TYR A 323 16.25 -5.27 -11.25
CA TYR A 323 16.93 -4.13 -11.87
C TYR A 323 16.05 -3.33 -12.84
N LEU A 324 15.08 -3.96 -13.51
CA LEU A 324 14.10 -3.27 -14.34
C LEU A 324 13.18 -2.36 -13.52
N MET A 325 12.67 -2.84 -12.38
CA MET A 325 11.84 -2.03 -11.48
C MET A 325 12.67 -0.90 -10.83
N ASP A 326 13.93 -1.17 -10.46
CA ASP A 326 14.85 -0.15 -9.95
C ASP A 326 15.12 0.92 -11.02
N ALA A 327 15.42 0.51 -12.26
CA ALA A 327 15.66 1.41 -13.39
C ALA A 327 14.43 2.29 -13.69
N ALA A 328 13.23 1.72 -13.65
CA ALA A 328 11.99 2.44 -13.85
C ALA A 328 11.83 3.60 -12.86
N LEU A 329 12.03 3.37 -11.56
CA LEU A 329 11.90 4.38 -10.51
C LEU A 329 12.84 5.59 -10.74
N VAL A 330 14.06 5.35 -11.23
CA VAL A 330 15.04 6.40 -11.51
C VAL A 330 14.98 6.96 -12.94
N GLY A 331 14.00 6.56 -13.76
CA GLY A 331 13.78 7.09 -15.11
C GLY A 331 14.68 6.49 -16.21
N GLY A 332 15.14 5.25 -16.02
CA GLY A 332 15.98 4.50 -16.95
C GLY A 332 15.38 4.42 -18.36
N ASN A 333 16.21 4.76 -19.36
CA ASN A 333 15.93 4.67 -20.79
C ASN A 333 14.54 5.18 -21.25
N GLY A 334 14.01 6.20 -20.58
CA GLY A 334 12.74 6.83 -20.97
C GLY A 334 11.47 6.08 -20.57
N ILE A 335 11.55 5.11 -19.64
CA ILE A 335 10.38 4.57 -18.92
C ILE A 335 9.61 5.74 -18.27
N ARG A 336 8.28 5.75 -18.39
CA ARG A 336 7.42 6.86 -17.91
C ARG A 336 6.36 6.42 -16.90
N SER A 337 6.09 5.13 -16.84
CA SER A 337 4.99 4.53 -16.08
C SER A 337 5.35 3.11 -15.63
N TRP A 338 4.62 2.59 -14.65
CA TRP A 338 4.71 1.17 -14.33
C TRP A 338 4.13 0.31 -15.46
N SER A 339 3.16 0.82 -16.22
CA SER A 339 2.62 0.14 -17.41
C SER A 339 3.65 -0.14 -18.50
N ASP A 340 4.68 0.71 -18.68
CA ASP A 340 5.80 0.44 -19.61
C ASP A 340 6.65 -0.77 -19.16
N VAL A 341 6.67 -1.06 -17.85
CA VAL A 341 7.48 -2.10 -17.22
C VAL A 341 6.77 -3.46 -17.20
N ARG A 342 5.44 -3.47 -17.15
CA ARG A 342 4.63 -4.68 -16.96
C ARG A 342 4.92 -5.80 -17.97
N PRO A 343 4.92 -5.58 -19.30
CA PRO A 343 5.22 -6.64 -20.27
C PRO A 343 6.65 -7.22 -20.17
N PRO A 344 7.75 -6.44 -20.19
CA PRO A 344 9.09 -7.01 -20.04
C PRO A 344 9.34 -7.64 -18.65
N LEU A 345 8.67 -7.15 -17.60
CA LEU A 345 8.72 -7.77 -16.28
C LEU A 345 8.02 -9.15 -16.26
N ALA A 346 6.89 -9.29 -16.97
CA ALA A 346 6.20 -10.57 -17.11
C ALA A 346 7.05 -11.62 -17.85
N GLU A 347 7.71 -11.23 -18.95
CA GLU A 347 8.62 -12.12 -19.68
C GLU A 347 9.79 -12.59 -18.80
N LEU A 348 10.42 -11.70 -18.03
CA LEU A 348 11.48 -12.09 -17.09
C LEU A 348 10.97 -13.05 -16.00
N TYR A 349 9.75 -12.90 -15.51
CA TYR A 349 9.16 -13.88 -14.59
C TYR A 349 8.81 -15.21 -15.28
N ARG A 350 8.50 -15.23 -16.59
CA ARG A 350 8.35 -16.46 -17.38
C ARG A 350 9.69 -17.17 -17.58
N GLU A 351 10.75 -16.44 -17.89
CA GLU A 351 12.14 -16.92 -17.94
C GLU A 351 12.59 -17.51 -16.60
N ALA A 352 12.18 -16.89 -15.48
CA ALA A 352 12.43 -17.39 -14.13
C ALA A 352 11.54 -18.58 -13.70
N GLY A 353 10.63 -19.06 -14.56
CA GLY A 353 9.68 -20.14 -14.24
C GLY A 353 8.49 -19.72 -13.36
N MET A 354 8.40 -18.45 -12.97
CA MET A 354 7.37 -17.89 -12.08
C MET A 354 6.11 -17.47 -12.85
N ARG A 355 5.45 -18.42 -13.54
CA ARG A 355 4.29 -18.13 -14.42
C ARG A 355 3.16 -17.38 -13.73
N GLU A 356 2.76 -17.80 -12.53
CA GLU A 356 1.72 -17.12 -11.76
C GLU A 356 2.08 -15.69 -11.36
N LEU A 357 3.38 -15.35 -11.32
CA LEU A 357 3.84 -13.98 -11.07
C LEU A 357 3.85 -13.15 -12.35
N ALA A 358 4.28 -13.74 -13.47
CA ALA A 358 4.18 -13.13 -14.79
C ALA A 358 2.73 -12.76 -15.16
N ASP A 359 1.80 -13.71 -15.04
CA ASP A 359 0.40 -13.56 -15.43
C ASP A 359 -0.37 -12.59 -14.51
N PHE A 360 0.23 -12.18 -13.39
CA PHE A 360 -0.27 -11.14 -12.48
C PHE A 360 0.28 -9.76 -12.84
N VAL A 361 1.60 -9.64 -13.07
CA VAL A 361 2.19 -8.32 -13.37
C VAL A 361 1.86 -7.82 -14.78
N GLU A 362 1.56 -8.71 -15.73
CA GLU A 362 1.20 -8.36 -17.12
C GLU A 362 -0.11 -7.56 -17.26
N ARG A 363 -0.94 -7.52 -16.22
CA ARG A 363 -2.30 -6.94 -16.24
C ARG A 363 -2.34 -5.41 -16.13
#